data_AF-A0A1H3T712-F1
#
_entry.id   AF-A0A1H3T712-F1
#
_cell.length_a   1.000
_cell.length_b   1.000
_cell.length_c   1.000
_cell.angle_alpha   90.00
_cell.angle_beta   90.00
_cell.angle_gamma   90.00
#
_symmetry.space_group_name_H-M   'P 1'
#
loop_
_entity.id
_entity.type
_entity.pdbx_description
1 polymer ?
#
loop_
_entity_poly.entity_id
_entity_poly.type
_entity_poly.pdbx_seq_one_letter_code
_entity_poly.pdbx_strand_id
1 'polypeptide(L)'
;MTAMPITTRDYELRRTPESVVPSELNEIKVKETSEMLLHEELAKARIQELEESFREARIRGSVRSARAARRWSKLAQWASERAHRHQH
;
A
#
# COMPACT_ATOMS: atom_id res chain seq x y z
N MET A 1 61.12 -1.28 -27.91
CA MET A 1 60.07 -0.81 -26.98
C MET A 1 60.18 -1.64 -25.71
N THR A 2 60.51 -1.04 -24.57
CA THR A 2 60.66 -1.74 -23.28
C THR A 2 59.43 -1.47 -22.42
N ALA A 3 58.59 -2.49 -22.20
CA ALA A 3 57.45 -2.41 -21.30
C ALA A 3 57.93 -2.71 -19.87
N MET A 4 57.77 -1.75 -18.96
CA MET A 4 58.06 -1.95 -17.54
C MET A 4 56.87 -2.67 -16.89
N PRO A 5 57.07 -3.80 -16.19
CA PRO A 5 55.97 -4.49 -15.52
C PRO A 5 55.52 -3.65 -14.32
N ILE A 6 54.29 -3.14 -14.39
CA ILE A 6 53.63 -2.53 -13.24
C ILE A 6 53.33 -3.64 -12.25
N THR A 7 53.85 -3.52 -11.03
CA THR A 7 53.62 -4.53 -10.00
C THR A 7 52.25 -4.31 -9.36
N THR A 8 51.64 -5.38 -8.83
CA THR A 8 50.31 -5.32 -8.19
C THR A 8 50.26 -4.30 -7.04
N ARG A 9 51.40 -4.08 -6.37
CA ARG A 9 51.58 -3.09 -5.31
C ARG A 9 51.45 -1.64 -5.82
N ASP A 10 51.93 -1.37 -7.03
CA ASP A 10 51.84 -0.04 -7.66
C ASP A 10 50.40 0.27 -8.11
N TYR A 11 49.64 -0.78 -8.45
CA TYR A 11 48.23 -0.66 -8.80
C TYR A 11 47.37 -0.32 -7.57
N GLU A 12 47.67 -0.93 -6.41
CA GLU A 12 46.96 -0.67 -5.16
C GLU A 12 47.25 0.71 -4.57
N LEU A 13 48.50 1.19 -4.66
CA LEU A 13 48.89 2.54 -4.22
C LEU A 13 48.23 3.65 -5.05
N ARG A 14 47.88 3.39 -6.31
CA ARG A 14 47.16 4.35 -7.16
C ARG A 14 45.65 4.33 -6.94
N ARG A 15 45.14 3.33 -6.23
CA ARG A 15 43.71 3.04 -6.06
C ARG A 15 43.16 3.46 -4.70
N THR A 16 43.91 4.17 -3.86
CA THR A 16 43.40 4.71 -2.59
C THR A 16 42.77 6.09 -2.82
N PRO A 17 41.44 6.20 -2.99
CA PRO A 17 40.73 7.45 -2.72
C PRO A 17 40.63 7.59 -1.20
N GLU A 18 41.74 7.97 -0.56
CA GLU A 18 41.85 8.01 0.91
C GLU A 18 41.05 9.15 1.58
N SER A 19 40.17 9.90 0.89
CA SER A 19 39.52 11.06 1.51
C SER A 19 38.04 11.34 1.20
N VAL A 20 37.37 10.57 0.35
CA VAL A 20 35.96 10.88 -0.05
C VAL A 20 34.91 10.22 0.87
N VAL A 21 35.30 9.22 1.66
CA VAL A 21 34.40 8.07 1.87
C VAL A 21 33.42 8.15 3.05
N PRO A 22 33.67 8.80 4.21
CA PRO A 22 32.72 8.71 5.34
C PRO A 22 31.54 9.71 5.28
N SER A 23 31.79 10.96 4.87
CA SER A 23 30.79 12.04 4.98
C SER A 23 29.71 11.95 3.90
N GLU A 24 30.12 11.73 2.65
CA GLU A 24 29.19 11.61 1.52
C GLU A 24 28.27 10.39 1.66
N LEU A 25 28.79 9.26 2.15
CA LEU A 25 27.98 8.07 2.41
C LEU A 25 26.95 8.30 3.53
N ASN A 26 27.29 9.09 4.54
CA ASN A 26 26.34 9.46 5.59
C ASN A 26 25.26 10.40 5.06
N GLU A 27 25.61 11.37 4.23
CA GLU A 27 24.64 12.27 3.59
C GLU A 27 23.66 11.52 2.67
N ILE A 28 24.17 10.56 1.88
CA ILE A 28 23.33 9.70 1.03
C ILE A 28 22.36 8.88 1.88
N LYS A 29 22.85 8.26 2.96
CA LYS A 29 21.99 7.49 3.90
C LYS A 29 20.93 8.36 4.57
N VAL A 30 21.27 9.60 4.96
CA VAL A 30 20.32 10.53 5.58
C VAL A 30 19.24 10.94 4.57
N LYS A 31 19.61 11.21 3.32
CA LYS A 31 18.65 11.52 2.25
C LYS A 31 17.73 10.33 1.96
N GLU A 32 18.29 9.13 1.78
CA GLU A 32 17.53 7.90 1.51
C GLU A 32 16.57 7.55 2.65
N THR A 33 17.01 7.69 3.91
CA THR A 33 16.13 7.48 5.07
C THR A 33 15.02 8.53 5.16
N SER A 34 15.31 9.80 4.87
CA SER A 34 14.29 10.85 4.85
C SER A 34 13.26 10.67 3.71
N GLU A 35 13.70 10.25 2.52
CA GLU A 35 12.82 9.93 1.40
C GLU A 35 11.97 8.70 1.70
N MET A 36 12.55 7.67 2.31
CA MET A 36 11.82 6.48 2.74
C MET A 36 10.73 6.84 3.76
N LEU A 37 11.03 7.68 4.75
CA LEU A 37 10.06 8.16 5.73
C LEU A 37 8.93 8.96 5.07
N LEU A 38 9.25 9.82 4.09
CA LEU A 38 8.23 10.54 3.32
C LEU A 38 7.28 9.59 2.58
N HIS A 39 7.84 8.57 1.92
CA HIS A 39 7.05 7.56 1.21
C HIS A 39 6.21 6.71 2.16
N GLU A 40 6.73 6.38 3.34
CA GLU A 40 5.99 5.67 4.37
C GLU A 40 4.78 6.48 4.84
N GLU A 41 4.96 7.77 5.15
CA GLU A 41 3.86 8.65 5.56
C GLU A 41 2.83 8.84 4.44
N LEU A 42 3.28 8.95 3.18
CA LEU A 42 2.37 9.01 2.03
C LEU A 42 1.57 7.71 1.86
N ALA A 43 2.22 6.56 2.04
CA ALA A 43 1.56 5.25 2.00
C ALA A 43 0.52 5.11 3.12
N LYS A 44 0.85 5.53 4.35
CA LYS A 44 -0.09 5.55 5.49
C LYS A 44 -1.31 6.42 5.19
N ALA A 45 -1.11 7.63 4.70
CA ALA A 45 -2.21 8.52 4.32
C ALA A 45 -3.11 7.89 3.24
N ARG A 46 -2.51 7.24 2.24
CA ARG A 46 -3.26 6.57 1.17
C ARG A 46 -4.06 5.37 1.67
N ILE A 47 -3.50 4.58 2.60
CA ILE A 47 -4.21 3.46 3.23
C ILE A 47 -5.43 3.98 4.01
N GLN A 48 -5.26 5.04 4.81
CA GLN A 48 -6.36 5.63 5.58
C GLN A 48 -7.50 6.14 4.68
N GLU A 49 -7.17 6.79 3.57
CA GLU A 49 -8.15 7.26 2.59
C GLU A 49 -8.94 6.09 1.98
N LEU A 50 -8.26 5.01 1.61
CA LEU A 50 -8.90 3.80 1.08
C LEU A 50 -9.82 3.17 2.13
N GLU A 51 -9.37 3.02 3.37
CA GLU A 51 -10.17 2.44 4.46
C GLU A 51 -11.45 3.24 4.74
N GLU A 52 -11.40 4.57 4.69
CA GLU A 52 -12.58 5.42 4.82
C GLU A 52 -13.56 5.17 3.65
N SER A 53 -13.06 5.14 2.42
CA SER A 53 -13.88 4.88 1.24
C SER A 53 -14.58 3.51 1.31
N PHE A 54 -13.89 2.48 1.81
CA PHE A 54 -14.46 1.16 2.04
C PHE A 54 -15.50 1.16 3.15
N ARG A 55 -15.25 1.86 4.26
CA ARG A 55 -16.23 2.00 5.35
C ARG A 55 -17.51 2.63 4.85
N GLU A 56 -17.43 3.73 4.11
CA GLU A 56 -18.60 4.36 3.52
C GLU A 56 -19.34 3.44 2.53
N ALA A 57 -18.60 2.78 1.64
CA ALA A 57 -19.19 1.85 0.67
C ALA A 57 -19.92 0.70 1.37
N ARG A 58 -19.36 0.17 2.46
CA ARG A 58 -19.95 -0.89 3.28
C ARG A 58 -21.24 -0.42 3.96
N ILE A 59 -21.25 0.78 4.53
CA ILE A 59 -22.45 1.38 5.14
C ILE A 59 -23.55 1.54 4.08
N ARG A 60 -23.21 2.11 2.92
CA ARG A 60 -24.15 2.27 1.80
C ARG A 60 -24.68 0.92 1.29
N GLY A 61 -23.83 -0.10 1.21
CA GLY A 61 -24.21 -1.47 0.83
C GLY A 61 -25.16 -2.11 1.84
N SER A 62 -24.86 -1.96 3.14
CA SER A 62 -25.69 -2.46 4.25
C SER A 62 -27.09 -1.84 4.25
N VAL A 63 -27.20 -0.53 4.04
CA VAL A 63 -28.51 0.13 3.96
C VAL A 63 -29.33 -0.40 2.77
N ARG A 64 -28.68 -0.62 1.62
CA ARG A 64 -29.35 -1.20 0.44
C ARG A 64 -29.80 -2.64 0.68
N SER A 65 -28.97 -3.48 1.26
CA SER A 65 -29.32 -4.88 1.57
C SER A 65 -30.45 -4.95 2.59
N ALA A 66 -30.43 -4.12 3.64
CA ALA A 66 -31.51 -4.05 4.63
C ALA A 66 -32.86 -3.63 4.00
N ARG A 67 -32.85 -2.66 3.08
CA ARG A 67 -34.06 -2.26 2.33
C ARG A 67 -34.57 -3.39 1.43
N ALA A 68 -33.66 -4.08 0.74
CA ALA A 68 -34.02 -5.23 -0.08
C ALA A 68 -34.65 -6.34 0.76
N ALA A 69 -34.03 -6.71 1.89
CA ALA A 69 -34.56 -7.69 2.83
C ALA A 69 -35.99 -7.34 3.27
N ARG A 70 -36.25 -6.09 3.69
CA ARG A 70 -37.60 -5.64 4.06
C ARG A 70 -38.63 -5.79 2.94
N ARG A 71 -38.26 -5.50 1.69
CA ARG A 71 -39.16 -5.67 0.53
C ARG A 71 -39.48 -7.14 0.30
N TRP A 72 -38.48 -8.01 0.33
CA TRP A 72 -38.66 -9.45 0.19
C TRP A 72 -39.48 -10.04 1.34
N SER A 73 -39.28 -9.58 2.58
CA SER A 73 -40.12 -9.99 3.71
C SER A 73 -41.59 -9.61 3.53
N LYS A 74 -41.89 -8.39 3.05
CA LYS A 74 -43.27 -7.98 2.74
C LYS A 74 -43.89 -8.83 1.63
N LEU A 75 -43.13 -9.13 0.59
CA LEU A 75 -43.58 -10.00 -0.50
C LEU A 75 -43.86 -11.42 0.00
N ALA A 76 -42.98 -11.98 0.84
CA ALA A 76 -43.17 -13.28 1.44
C ALA A 76 -44.44 -13.30 2.32
N GLN A 77 -44.65 -12.28 3.14
CA GLN A 77 -45.84 -12.16 3.98
C GLN A 77 -47.13 -12.08 3.16
N TRP A 78 -47.15 -11.26 2.11
CA TRP A 78 -48.28 -11.18 1.18
C TRP A 78 -48.55 -12.53 0.50
N ALA A 79 -47.50 -13.22 0.05
CA ALA A 79 -47.64 -14.53 -0.59
C ALA A 79 -48.21 -15.57 0.38
N SER A 80 -47.76 -15.58 1.64
CA SER A 80 -48.32 -16.45 2.68
C SER A 80 -49.79 -16.16 2.96
N GLU A 81 -50.18 -14.89 3.11
CA GLU A 81 -51.59 -14.49 3.28
C GLU A 81 -52.45 -14.82 2.06
N ARG A 82 -51.88 -14.75 0.86
CA ARG A 82 -52.56 -15.13 -0.38
C ARG A 82 -52.78 -16.63 -0.43
N ALA A 83 -51.78 -17.42 -0.06
CA ALA A 83 -51.84 -18.88 -0.05
C ALA A 83 -52.87 -19.39 0.97
N HIS A 84 -52.87 -18.85 2.19
CA HIS A 84 -53.85 -19.20 3.22
C HIS A 84 -55.29 -18.91 2.78
N ARG A 85 -55.52 -17.82 2.05
CA ARG A 85 -56.85 -17.48 1.52
C ARG A 85 -57.35 -18.40 0.41
N HIS A 86 -56.48 -19.16 -0.25
CA HIS A 86 -56.82 -20.08 -1.35
C HIS A 86 -56.80 -21.56 -0.92
N GLN A 87 -56.41 -21.84 0.32
CA GLN A 87 -56.46 -23.18 0.92
C GLN A 87 -57.76 -23.46 1.70
N HIS A 88 -58.61 -22.43 1.86
CA HIS A 88 -59.97 -22.52 2.38
C HIS A 88 -60.96 -22.41 1.23
#